data_AF-A0A8J4X6G0-F1
#
_entry.id   AF-A0A8J4X6G0-F1
#
_cell.length_a   1.000
_cell.length_b   1.000
_cell.length_c   1.000
_cell.angle_alpha   90.00
_cell.angle_beta   90.00
_cell.angle_gamma   90.00
#
_symmetry.space_group_name_H-M   'P 1'
#
loop_
_entity.id
_entity.type
_entity.pdbx_description
1 polymer ?
#
loop_
_entity_poly.entity_id
_entity_poly.type
_entity_poly.pdbx_seq_one_letter_code
_entity_poly.pdbx_strand_id
1 'polypeptide(L)'
;MDRRGGGDASRTAENESDKRSKEQRNKAEKDEKENEGVKKDKGKRESRRSGGWALSERLAINVSGMRYETQLRTLAQFPNSLLGDPQRRLRYFDPLRNELFLDRNRFCFDAILYFYQSGGRLRRPANVPLDIFMDELRFYELGEEVMMRFREDEGFPKEEPRPLPQNEVQRKLWMLFEHPESSGGARIIAIISVMVIVVSIVIFCLETLPDFRLEKEMRE
;
A
#
# COMPACT_ATOMS: atom_id res chain seq x y z
N MET A 1 17.52 99.72 13.51
CA MET A 1 18.59 98.87 14.10
C MET A 1 18.02 97.46 14.07
N ASP A 2 18.11 96.83 12.90
CA ASP A 2 17.25 95.71 12.55
C ASP A 2 18.00 94.38 12.59
N ARG A 3 17.29 93.40 13.14
CA ARG A 3 17.78 92.07 13.50
C ARG A 3 17.79 91.13 12.29
N ARG A 4 18.85 90.31 12.26
CA ARG A 4 18.93 88.87 11.93
C ARG A 4 18.36 88.38 10.59
N GLY A 5 19.28 87.98 9.71
CA GLY A 5 19.05 86.96 8.67
C GLY A 5 19.95 85.74 8.92
N GLY A 6 19.49 84.79 9.73
CA GLY A 6 20.04 83.43 9.78
C GLY A 6 19.02 82.50 9.13
N GLY A 7 19.34 81.92 7.98
CA GLY A 7 18.32 81.15 7.25
C GLY A 7 18.76 80.35 6.03
N ASP A 8 20.06 80.05 5.85
CA ASP A 8 20.53 79.38 4.62
C ASP A 8 21.24 78.03 4.82
N ALA A 9 21.77 77.76 6.02
CA ALA A 9 22.42 76.46 6.30
C ALA A 9 21.45 75.34 6.69
N SER A 10 20.22 75.67 7.12
CA SER A 10 19.23 74.66 7.56
C SER A 10 18.47 74.04 6.39
N ARG A 11 18.20 74.82 5.34
CA ARG A 11 17.39 74.39 4.18
C ARG A 11 18.14 73.46 3.23
N THR A 12 19.46 73.53 3.21
CA THR A 12 20.32 72.69 2.36
C THR A 12 20.52 71.30 2.97
N ALA A 13 20.69 71.20 4.28
CA ALA A 13 20.81 69.93 5.00
C ALA A 13 19.50 69.11 5.00
N GLU A 14 18.35 69.77 5.20
CA GLU A 14 17.03 69.10 5.14
C GLU A 14 16.73 68.50 3.76
N ASN A 15 17.15 69.18 2.69
CA ASN A 15 16.90 68.74 1.32
C ASN A 15 17.80 67.56 0.89
N GLU A 16 19.00 67.44 1.46
CA GLU A 16 19.90 66.30 1.25
C GLU A 16 19.45 65.05 2.02
N SER A 17 18.98 65.21 3.27
CA SER A 17 18.43 64.10 4.05
C SER A 17 17.16 63.52 3.42
N ASP A 18 16.32 64.37 2.84
CA ASP A 18 15.09 63.94 2.15
C ASP A 18 15.37 63.23 0.82
N LYS A 19 16.40 63.68 0.07
CA LYS A 19 16.84 62.98 -1.15
C LYS A 19 17.39 61.59 -0.83
N ARG A 20 18.24 61.48 0.19
CA ARG A 20 18.86 60.21 0.60
C ARG A 20 17.83 59.20 1.12
N SER A 21 16.80 59.68 1.82
CA SER A 21 15.69 58.85 2.32
C SER A 21 14.80 58.33 1.19
N LYS A 22 14.50 59.17 0.18
CA LYS A 22 13.73 58.75 -1.01
C LYS A 22 14.49 57.73 -1.86
N GLU A 23 15.80 57.90 -2.01
CA GLU A 23 16.65 57.01 -2.80
C GLU A 23 16.82 55.63 -2.15
N GLN A 24 16.95 55.58 -0.82
CA GLN A 24 16.95 54.33 -0.06
C GLN A 24 15.62 53.57 -0.16
N ARG A 25 14.50 54.29 -0.10
CA ARG A 25 13.16 53.70 -0.23
C ARG A 25 12.91 53.12 -1.62
N ASN A 26 13.32 53.85 -2.67
CA ASN A 26 13.21 53.38 -4.06
C ASN A 26 14.09 52.14 -4.32
N LYS A 27 15.25 52.04 -3.67
CA LYS A 27 16.14 50.88 -3.79
C LYS A 27 15.55 49.64 -3.11
N ALA A 28 14.99 49.80 -1.90
CA ALA A 28 14.32 48.72 -1.19
C ALA A 28 13.09 48.19 -1.95
N GLU A 29 12.26 49.08 -2.50
CA GLU A 29 11.09 48.67 -3.31
C GLU A 29 11.49 47.96 -4.62
N LYS A 30 12.65 48.29 -5.19
CA LYS A 30 13.17 47.62 -6.38
C LYS A 30 13.69 46.22 -6.05
N ASP A 31 14.43 46.07 -4.95
CA ASP A 31 14.98 44.80 -4.50
C ASP A 31 13.86 43.82 -4.07
N GLU A 32 12.78 44.33 -3.46
CA GLU A 32 11.59 43.53 -3.15
C GLU A 32 10.85 43.06 -4.41
N LYS A 33 10.67 43.95 -5.40
CA LYS A 33 10.02 43.59 -6.69
C LYS A 33 10.85 42.60 -7.50
N GLU A 34 12.18 42.71 -7.51
CA GLU A 34 13.06 41.73 -8.15
C GLU A 34 13.01 40.37 -7.44
N ASN A 35 13.00 40.35 -6.10
CA ASN A 35 12.91 39.11 -5.33
C ASN A 35 11.54 38.42 -5.46
N GLU A 36 10.44 39.19 -5.52
CA GLU A 36 9.11 38.66 -5.84
C GLU A 36 9.03 38.13 -7.28
N GLY A 37 9.65 38.82 -8.23
CA GLY A 37 9.77 38.37 -9.62
C GLY A 37 10.50 37.03 -9.75
N VAL A 38 11.62 36.87 -9.04
CA VAL A 38 12.42 35.64 -9.02
C VAL A 38 11.68 34.50 -8.32
N LYS A 39 10.95 34.76 -7.22
CA LYS A 39 10.11 33.75 -6.54
C LYS A 39 8.92 33.31 -7.40
N LYS A 40 8.27 34.25 -8.09
CA LYS A 40 7.20 33.95 -9.05
C LYS A 40 7.73 33.17 -10.25
N ASP A 41 8.91 33.51 -10.78
CA ASP A 41 9.48 32.80 -11.93
C ASP A 41 9.91 31.37 -11.55
N LYS A 42 10.50 31.15 -10.37
CA LYS A 42 10.81 29.79 -9.86
C LYS A 42 9.56 28.93 -9.67
N GLY A 43 8.52 29.45 -8.98
CA GLY A 43 7.27 28.71 -8.77
C GLY A 43 6.50 28.45 -10.08
N LYS A 44 6.61 29.35 -11.07
CA LYS A 44 5.99 29.21 -12.39
C LYS A 44 6.76 28.25 -13.30
N ARG A 45 8.08 28.12 -13.14
CA ARG A 45 8.94 27.18 -13.89
C ARG A 45 8.77 25.73 -13.42
N GLU A 46 8.55 25.51 -12.13
CA GLU A 46 8.18 24.19 -11.58
C GLU A 46 6.75 23.79 -11.97
N SER A 47 5.79 24.73 -11.91
CA SER A 47 4.39 24.46 -12.26
C SER A 47 4.16 24.19 -13.75
N ARG A 48 4.91 24.85 -14.65
CA ARG A 48 4.68 24.75 -16.12
C ARG A 48 5.38 23.60 -16.83
N ARG A 49 6.26 22.83 -16.16
CA ARG A 49 6.94 21.67 -16.77
C ARG A 49 6.27 20.32 -16.47
N SER A 50 5.33 20.27 -15.53
CA SER A 50 4.95 18.99 -14.88
C SER A 50 3.69 18.30 -15.41
N GLY A 51 2.96 18.84 -16.39
CA GLY A 51 1.60 18.35 -16.66
C GLY A 51 1.45 17.06 -17.47
N GLY A 52 2.41 16.71 -18.34
CA GLY A 52 2.23 15.56 -19.24
C GLY A 52 3.52 14.98 -19.83
N TRP A 53 4.57 15.79 -19.99
CA TRP A 53 5.87 15.32 -20.46
C TRP A 53 6.66 14.57 -19.39
N ALA A 54 6.49 14.93 -18.10
CA ALA A 54 7.15 14.26 -16.98
C ALA A 54 6.74 12.78 -16.86
N LEU A 55 5.51 12.41 -17.20
CA LEU A 55 5.07 11.01 -17.21
C LEU A 55 5.62 10.20 -18.40
N SER A 56 6.15 10.87 -19.43
CA SER A 56 6.82 10.21 -20.55
C SER A 56 8.28 9.90 -20.28
N GLU A 57 8.84 10.41 -19.18
CA GLU A 57 10.20 10.13 -18.74
C GLU A 57 10.36 8.65 -18.35
N ARG A 58 11.53 8.10 -18.66
CA ARG A 58 11.89 6.73 -18.34
C ARG A 58 12.58 6.69 -16.98
N LEU A 59 12.17 5.74 -16.15
CA LEU A 59 12.75 5.46 -14.84
C LEU A 59 13.48 4.11 -14.90
N ALA A 60 14.74 4.12 -14.46
CA ALA A 60 15.51 2.91 -14.27
C ALA A 60 15.21 2.28 -12.91
N ILE A 61 15.05 0.96 -12.90
CA ILE A 61 14.80 0.16 -11.71
C ILE A 61 15.79 -1.00 -11.69
N ASN A 62 16.64 -1.03 -10.68
CA ASN A 62 17.65 -2.05 -10.47
C ASN A 62 17.18 -3.00 -9.36
N VAL A 63 16.95 -4.25 -9.72
CA VAL A 63 16.54 -5.32 -8.81
C VAL A 63 17.70 -6.27 -8.61
N SER A 64 18.41 -6.13 -7.50
CA SER A 64 19.55 -6.96 -7.12
C SER A 64 20.60 -7.10 -8.25
N GLY A 65 20.88 -5.99 -8.94
CA GLY A 65 21.84 -5.90 -10.06
C GLY A 65 21.21 -6.03 -11.45
N MET A 66 19.97 -6.52 -11.57
CA MET A 66 19.25 -6.58 -12.85
C MET A 66 18.57 -5.25 -13.14
N ARG A 67 18.99 -4.57 -14.21
CA ARG A 67 18.47 -3.25 -14.57
C ARG A 67 17.29 -3.35 -15.54
N TYR A 68 16.19 -2.74 -15.14
CA TYR A 68 14.95 -2.57 -15.89
C TYR A 68 14.72 -1.09 -16.19
N GLU A 69 13.92 -0.82 -17.21
CA GLU A 69 13.55 0.53 -17.58
C GLU A 69 12.09 0.58 -18.04
N THR A 70 11.33 1.54 -17.52
CA THR A 70 9.92 1.75 -17.88
C THR A 70 9.58 3.22 -17.83
N GLN A 71 8.40 3.62 -18.29
CA GLN A 71 7.97 5.01 -18.23
C GLN A 71 7.24 5.30 -16.92
N LEU A 72 7.37 6.53 -16.41
CA LEU A 72 6.66 6.96 -15.22
C LEU A 72 5.14 6.83 -15.36
N ARG A 73 4.58 7.05 -16.57
CA ARG A 73 3.15 6.81 -16.84
C ARG A 73 2.72 5.37 -16.60
N THR A 74 3.59 4.39 -16.86
CA THR A 74 3.28 2.97 -16.72
C THR A 74 3.09 2.62 -15.24
N LEU A 75 3.96 3.16 -14.38
CA LEU A 75 3.84 3.00 -12.93
C LEU A 75 2.65 3.78 -12.37
N ALA A 76 2.40 4.99 -12.89
CA ALA A 76 1.31 5.86 -12.45
C ALA A 76 -0.10 5.29 -12.70
N GLN A 77 -0.24 4.23 -13.49
CA GLN A 77 -1.52 3.52 -13.67
C GLN A 77 -2.03 2.92 -12.35
N PHE A 78 -1.13 2.58 -11.43
CA PHE A 78 -1.45 1.98 -10.13
C PHE A 78 -0.89 2.83 -8.99
N PRO A 79 -1.46 4.01 -8.72
CA PRO A 79 -0.89 5.00 -7.80
C PRO A 79 -0.84 4.53 -6.34
N ASN A 80 -1.64 3.52 -5.96
CA ASN A 80 -1.66 2.95 -4.61
C ASN A 80 -0.57 1.90 -4.37
N SER A 81 0.18 1.53 -5.40
CA SER A 81 1.29 0.57 -5.30
C SER A 81 2.61 1.25 -4.97
N LEU A 82 3.60 0.48 -4.49
CA LEU A 82 4.90 1.00 -4.08
C LEU A 82 5.59 1.78 -5.21
N LEU A 83 5.60 1.23 -6.43
CA LEU A 83 6.26 1.87 -7.59
C LEU A 83 5.40 2.96 -8.24
N GLY A 84 4.08 2.90 -8.08
CA GLY A 84 3.17 3.92 -8.60
C GLY A 84 3.21 5.22 -7.79
N ASP A 85 3.31 5.11 -6.47
CA ASP A 85 3.39 6.24 -5.56
C ASP A 85 4.81 6.88 -5.57
N PRO A 86 4.93 8.17 -5.96
CA PRO A 86 6.21 8.87 -5.95
C PRO A 86 6.88 8.93 -4.57
N GLN A 87 6.12 9.07 -3.49
CA GLN A 87 6.67 9.16 -2.13
C GLN A 87 7.19 7.82 -1.66
N ARG A 88 6.45 6.73 -1.93
CA ARG A 88 6.84 5.38 -1.51
C ARG A 88 8.09 4.90 -2.24
N ARG A 89 8.18 5.13 -3.56
CA ARG A 89 9.35 4.72 -4.35
C ARG A 89 10.59 5.56 -4.11
N LEU A 90 10.44 6.84 -3.71
CA LEU A 90 11.58 7.72 -3.42
C LEU A 90 12.47 7.17 -2.30
N ARG A 91 11.92 6.36 -1.39
CA ARG A 91 12.67 5.65 -0.33
C ARG A 91 13.75 4.70 -0.88
N TYR A 92 13.63 4.27 -2.12
CA TYR A 92 14.55 3.34 -2.78
C TYR A 92 15.38 4.01 -3.89
N PHE A 93 15.31 5.32 -4.02
CA PHE A 93 15.98 6.04 -5.10
C PHE A 93 17.45 6.33 -4.76
N ASP A 94 18.37 5.92 -5.64
CA ASP A 94 19.78 6.26 -5.59
C ASP A 94 20.04 7.49 -6.49
N PRO A 95 20.33 8.68 -5.92
CA PRO A 95 20.56 9.89 -6.69
C PRO A 95 21.90 9.89 -7.46
N LEU A 96 22.88 9.06 -7.06
CA LEU A 96 24.17 8.99 -7.75
C LEU A 96 24.04 8.23 -9.08
N ARG A 97 23.17 7.22 -9.10
CA ARG A 97 22.94 6.35 -10.27
C ARG A 97 21.66 6.68 -11.03
N ASN A 98 20.84 7.59 -10.50
CA ASN A 98 19.55 7.99 -11.04
C ASN A 98 18.65 6.76 -11.32
N GLU A 99 18.57 5.85 -10.35
CA GLU A 99 17.78 4.61 -10.45
C GLU A 99 17.11 4.27 -9.12
N LEU A 100 16.04 3.48 -9.15
CA LEU A 100 15.54 2.79 -7.96
C LEU A 100 16.39 1.55 -7.72
N PHE A 101 16.87 1.33 -6.50
CA PHE A 101 17.55 0.10 -6.11
C PHE A 101 16.69 -0.73 -5.15
N LEU A 102 16.40 -1.96 -5.54
CA LEU A 102 15.56 -2.90 -4.81
C LEU A 102 16.36 -4.18 -4.55
N ASP A 103 16.69 -4.44 -3.29
CA ASP A 103 17.34 -5.69 -2.85
C ASP A 103 16.27 -6.79 -2.69
N ARG A 104 15.75 -7.26 -3.83
CA ARG A 104 14.56 -8.13 -3.96
C ARG A 104 14.76 -9.26 -4.96
N ASN A 105 13.78 -10.16 -5.09
CA ASN A 105 13.89 -11.29 -5.99
C ASN A 105 13.76 -10.87 -7.47
N ARG A 106 14.88 -10.92 -8.19
CA ARG A 106 14.95 -10.60 -9.64
C ARG A 106 14.04 -11.47 -10.52
N PHE A 107 13.81 -12.74 -10.15
CA PHE A 107 13.01 -13.65 -10.98
C PHE A 107 11.52 -13.30 -10.98
N CYS A 108 11.06 -12.57 -9.95
CA CYS A 108 9.68 -12.12 -9.85
C CYS A 108 9.42 -10.83 -10.63
N PHE A 109 10.45 -9.98 -10.80
CA PHE A 109 10.23 -8.60 -11.22
C PHE A 109 9.72 -8.46 -12.65
N ASP A 110 10.06 -9.39 -13.55
CA ASP A 110 9.51 -9.40 -14.92
C ASP A 110 7.97 -9.41 -14.90
N ALA A 111 7.39 -10.26 -14.06
CA ALA A 111 5.93 -10.37 -13.91
C ALA A 111 5.33 -9.14 -13.22
N ILE A 112 6.02 -8.59 -12.21
CA ILE A 112 5.60 -7.36 -11.53
C ILE A 112 5.60 -6.18 -12.50
N LEU A 113 6.66 -6.01 -13.28
CA LEU A 113 6.74 -4.94 -14.26
C LEU A 113 5.71 -5.12 -15.38
N TYR A 114 5.52 -6.35 -15.83
CA TYR A 114 4.49 -6.67 -16.83
C TYR A 114 3.07 -6.37 -16.33
N PHE A 115 2.79 -6.52 -15.04
CA PHE A 115 1.50 -6.11 -14.46
C PHE A 115 1.21 -4.63 -14.71
N TYR A 116 2.19 -3.74 -14.51
CA TYR A 116 2.02 -2.31 -14.84
C TYR A 116 1.88 -2.09 -16.36
N GLN A 117 2.70 -2.75 -17.17
CA GLN A 117 2.71 -2.57 -18.63
C GLN A 117 1.42 -3.05 -19.30
N SER A 118 0.84 -4.15 -18.80
CA SER A 118 -0.37 -4.76 -19.33
C SER A 118 -1.66 -4.12 -18.78
N GLY A 119 -1.55 -3.20 -17.82
CA GLY A 119 -2.71 -2.62 -17.15
C GLY A 119 -3.41 -3.59 -16.19
N GLY A 120 -2.69 -4.56 -15.63
CA GLY A 120 -3.17 -5.36 -14.51
C GLY A 120 -3.10 -6.89 -14.68
N ARG A 121 -2.49 -7.41 -15.75
CA ARG A 121 -2.34 -8.86 -15.92
C ARG A 121 -1.18 -9.36 -15.07
N LEU A 122 -1.47 -10.32 -14.19
CA LEU A 122 -0.48 -10.89 -13.29
C LEU A 122 -0.39 -12.41 -13.52
N ARG A 123 0.82 -12.91 -13.77
CA ARG A 123 1.11 -14.34 -13.90
C ARG A 123 2.41 -14.64 -13.19
N ARG A 124 2.43 -15.67 -12.35
CA ARG A 124 3.63 -16.09 -11.65
C ARG A 124 4.60 -16.78 -12.62
N PRO A 125 5.90 -16.43 -12.60
CA PRO A 125 6.91 -17.19 -13.34
C PRO A 125 6.95 -18.65 -12.88
N ALA A 126 7.00 -19.60 -13.82
CA ALA A 126 6.93 -21.03 -13.50
C ALA A 126 8.07 -21.54 -12.60
N ASN A 127 9.22 -20.86 -12.63
CA ASN A 127 10.40 -21.17 -11.84
C ASN A 127 10.41 -20.53 -10.44
N VAL A 128 9.34 -19.80 -10.06
CA VAL A 128 9.24 -19.10 -8.78
C VAL A 128 8.17 -19.78 -7.91
N PRO A 129 8.50 -20.20 -6.68
CA PRO A 129 7.53 -20.71 -5.72
C PRO A 129 6.40 -19.70 -5.41
N LEU A 130 5.21 -20.21 -5.10
CA LEU A 130 4.03 -19.38 -4.88
C LEU A 130 4.18 -18.41 -3.71
N ASP A 131 4.69 -18.89 -2.58
CA ASP A 131 4.94 -18.12 -1.36
C ASP A 131 5.91 -16.96 -1.62
N ILE A 132 7.02 -17.23 -2.32
CA ILE A 132 8.00 -16.22 -2.71
C ILE A 132 7.36 -15.15 -3.60
N PHE A 133 6.55 -15.56 -4.58
CA PHE A 133 5.87 -14.60 -5.44
C PHE A 133 4.85 -13.77 -4.67
N MET A 134 4.05 -14.38 -3.79
CA MET A 134 3.10 -13.70 -2.91
C MET A 134 3.77 -12.66 -2.02
N ASP A 135 4.96 -12.95 -1.49
CA ASP A 135 5.74 -12.01 -0.70
C ASP A 135 6.26 -10.83 -1.52
N GLU A 136 6.56 -11.03 -2.81
CA GLU A 136 6.86 -9.93 -3.72
C GLU A 136 5.61 -9.09 -4.01
N LEU A 137 4.43 -9.69 -4.25
CA LEU A 137 3.19 -8.94 -4.45
C LEU A 137 2.86 -8.03 -3.25
N ARG A 138 3.10 -8.52 -2.03
CA ARG A 138 2.96 -7.75 -0.79
C ARG A 138 3.97 -6.61 -0.71
N PHE A 139 5.23 -6.88 -1.01
CA PHE A 139 6.28 -5.85 -0.99
C PHE A 139 6.01 -4.72 -1.99
N TYR A 140 5.60 -5.05 -3.22
CA TYR A 140 5.26 -4.04 -4.23
C TYR A 140 3.89 -3.39 -3.98
N GLU A 141 3.17 -3.82 -2.95
CA GLU A 141 1.90 -3.27 -2.52
C GLU A 141 0.87 -3.23 -3.67
N LEU A 142 0.78 -4.30 -4.48
CA LEU A 142 -0.12 -4.32 -5.65
C LEU A 142 -1.62 -4.33 -5.29
N GLY A 143 -1.94 -4.48 -4.01
CA GLY A 143 -3.29 -4.40 -3.46
C GLY A 143 -3.95 -5.76 -3.24
N GLU A 144 -4.83 -5.81 -2.23
CA GLU A 144 -5.53 -7.04 -1.83
C GLU A 144 -6.41 -7.60 -2.95
N GLU A 145 -7.06 -6.74 -3.75
CA GLU A 145 -7.88 -7.21 -4.88
C GLU A 145 -7.08 -7.97 -5.93
N VAL A 146 -5.86 -7.49 -6.23
CA VAL A 146 -4.95 -8.14 -7.18
C VAL A 146 -4.46 -9.47 -6.60
N MET A 147 -4.08 -9.48 -5.32
CA MET A 147 -3.67 -10.70 -4.62
C MET A 147 -4.80 -11.74 -4.54
N MET A 148 -6.05 -11.32 -4.30
CA MET A 148 -7.21 -12.21 -4.28
C MET A 148 -7.45 -12.84 -5.66
N ARG A 149 -7.51 -12.03 -6.72
CA ARG A 149 -7.67 -12.55 -8.10
C ARG A 149 -6.53 -13.49 -8.49
N PHE A 150 -5.30 -13.16 -8.11
CA PHE A 150 -4.15 -14.02 -8.37
C PHE A 150 -4.27 -15.37 -7.64
N ARG A 151 -4.72 -15.39 -6.38
CA ARG A 151 -4.99 -16.64 -5.64
C ARG A 151 -6.07 -17.48 -6.31
N GLU A 152 -7.15 -16.85 -6.75
CA GLU A 152 -8.23 -17.52 -7.49
C GLU A 152 -7.70 -18.15 -8.78
N ASP A 153 -6.89 -17.43 -9.56
CA ASP A 153 -6.26 -17.90 -10.80
C ASP A 153 -5.25 -19.05 -10.57
N GLU A 154 -4.59 -19.09 -9.42
CA GLU A 154 -3.70 -20.19 -9.00
C GLU A 154 -4.47 -21.40 -8.42
N GLY A 155 -5.81 -21.33 -8.38
CA GLY A 155 -6.68 -22.43 -7.96
C GLY A 155 -6.99 -22.46 -6.45
N PHE A 156 -6.69 -21.39 -5.71
CA PHE A 156 -7.10 -21.28 -4.32
C PHE A 156 -8.56 -20.80 -4.25
N PRO A 157 -9.48 -21.58 -3.67
CA PRO A 157 -10.84 -21.14 -3.49
C PRO A 157 -10.86 -19.89 -2.61
N LYS A 158 -11.75 -18.95 -2.96
CA LYS A 158 -12.05 -17.83 -2.10
C LYS A 158 -12.59 -18.38 -0.79
N GLU A 159 -11.89 -18.14 0.32
CA GLU A 159 -12.47 -18.35 1.65
C GLU A 159 -13.61 -17.35 1.79
N GLU A 160 -14.81 -17.75 1.41
CA GLU A 160 -16.00 -16.99 1.74
C GLU A 160 -16.17 -17.05 3.26
N PRO A 161 -16.04 -15.91 3.98
CA PRO A 161 -16.30 -15.92 5.41
C PRO A 161 -17.78 -16.25 5.57
N ARG A 162 -18.10 -17.47 6.02
CA ARG A 162 -19.48 -17.86 6.35
C ARG A 162 -19.99 -16.84 7.39
N PRO A 163 -20.94 -15.97 7.04
CA PRO A 163 -21.31 -14.87 7.92
C PRO A 163 -21.91 -15.45 9.20
N LEU A 164 -21.35 -15.04 10.34
CA LEU A 164 -21.87 -15.44 11.62
C LEU A 164 -23.31 -14.91 11.78
N PRO A 165 -24.23 -15.68 12.38
CA PRO A 165 -25.58 -15.20 12.63
C PRO A 165 -25.52 -13.91 13.49
N GLN A 166 -26.34 -12.92 13.13
CA GLN A 166 -26.31 -11.58 13.74
C GLN A 166 -26.71 -11.59 15.23
N ASN A 167 -27.58 -12.52 15.61
CA ASN A 167 -28.06 -12.64 16.98
C ASN A 167 -27.00 -13.27 17.89
N GLU A 168 -26.74 -12.66 19.06
CA GLU A 168 -25.70 -13.13 19.98
C GLU A 168 -25.90 -14.58 20.47
N VAL A 169 -27.14 -15.00 20.72
CA VAL A 169 -27.46 -16.36 21.16
C VAL A 169 -27.21 -17.37 20.04
N GLN A 170 -27.66 -17.05 18.82
CA GLN A 170 -27.42 -17.90 17.65
C GLN A 170 -25.93 -18.03 17.35
N ARG A 171 -25.16 -16.94 17.51
CA ARG A 171 -23.72 -16.96 17.36
C ARG A 171 -23.04 -17.83 18.41
N LYS A 172 -23.43 -17.73 19.67
CA LYS A 172 -22.89 -18.59 20.75
C LYS A 172 -23.20 -20.06 20.47
N LEU A 173 -24.42 -20.38 20.03
CA LEU A 173 -24.81 -21.73 19.67
C LEU A 173 -24.04 -22.25 18.45
N TRP A 174 -23.89 -21.42 17.43
CA TRP A 174 -23.11 -21.72 16.22
C TRP A 174 -21.66 -22.04 16.57
N MET A 175 -21.02 -21.20 17.40
CA MET A 175 -19.65 -21.43 17.86
C MET A 175 -19.51 -22.72 18.68
N LEU A 176 -20.51 -23.06 19.49
CA LEU A 176 -20.51 -24.26 20.34
C LEU A 176 -20.48 -25.56 19.52
N PHE A 177 -21.16 -25.59 18.37
CA PHE A 177 -21.29 -26.78 17.53
C PHE A 177 -20.30 -26.82 16.37
N GLU A 178 -20.04 -25.70 15.70
CA GLU A 178 -19.14 -25.65 14.52
C GLU A 178 -17.66 -25.62 14.95
N HIS A 179 -17.35 -25.02 16.09
CA HIS A 179 -15.99 -24.78 16.54
C HIS A 179 -15.77 -25.37 17.94
N PRO A 180 -15.41 -26.67 18.05
CA PRO A 180 -15.18 -27.31 19.34
C PRO A 180 -14.07 -26.62 20.14
N GLU A 181 -13.07 -26.04 19.49
CA GLU A 181 -11.98 -25.29 20.14
C GLU A 181 -12.39 -23.89 20.64
N SER A 182 -13.64 -23.46 20.41
CA SER A 182 -14.11 -22.12 20.82
C SER A 182 -14.21 -21.94 22.33
N SER A 183 -14.47 -23.00 23.09
CA SER A 183 -14.59 -22.96 24.56
C SER A 183 -14.41 -24.35 25.18
N GLY A 184 -14.05 -24.41 26.47
CA GLY A 184 -13.96 -25.69 27.19
C GLY A 184 -15.28 -26.48 27.19
N GLY A 185 -16.41 -25.78 27.28
CA GLY A 185 -17.74 -26.40 27.17
C GLY A 185 -18.02 -26.98 25.77
N ALA A 186 -17.64 -26.27 24.70
CA ALA A 186 -17.73 -26.76 23.32
C ALA A 186 -16.93 -28.04 23.12
N ARG A 187 -15.71 -28.12 23.69
CA ARG A 187 -14.86 -29.33 23.62
C ARG A 187 -15.53 -30.53 24.27
N ILE A 188 -16.12 -30.35 25.46
CA ILE A 188 -16.82 -31.44 26.17
C ILE A 188 -18.01 -31.95 25.33
N ILE A 189 -18.82 -31.03 24.79
CA ILE A 189 -19.97 -31.39 23.95
C ILE A 189 -19.52 -32.14 22.70
N ALA A 190 -18.45 -31.70 22.05
CA ALA A 190 -17.89 -32.36 20.88
C ALA A 190 -17.38 -33.77 21.19
N ILE A 191 -16.68 -33.96 22.32
CA ILE A 191 -16.23 -35.28 22.79
C ILE A 191 -17.41 -36.23 23.01
N ILE A 192 -18.47 -35.74 23.68
CA ILE A 192 -19.69 -36.54 23.91
C ILE A 192 -20.33 -36.94 22.58
N SER A 193 -20.45 -36.00 21.64
CA SER A 193 -21.01 -36.26 20.30
C SER A 193 -20.25 -37.38 19.57
N VAL A 194 -18.91 -37.31 19.56
CA VAL A 194 -18.06 -38.35 18.96
C VAL A 194 -18.23 -39.69 19.68
N MET A 195 -18.28 -39.71 21.01
CA MET A 195 -18.49 -40.95 21.78
C MET A 195 -19.82 -41.61 21.45
N VAL A 196 -20.90 -40.84 21.34
CA VAL A 196 -22.23 -41.37 20.98
C VAL A 196 -22.21 -42.00 19.59
N ILE A 197 -21.55 -41.36 18.61
CA ILE A 197 -21.37 -41.91 17.26
C ILE A 197 -20.58 -43.22 17.30
N VAL A 198 -19.49 -43.28 18.07
CA VAL A 198 -18.68 -44.51 18.18
C VAL A 198 -19.47 -45.64 18.82
N VAL A 199 -20.16 -45.37 19.93
CA VAL A 199 -20.96 -46.39 20.62
C VAL A 199 -22.10 -46.91 19.74
N SER A 200 -22.77 -46.04 18.97
CA SER A 200 -23.85 -46.49 18.08
C SER A 200 -23.33 -47.39 16.95
N ILE A 201 -22.17 -47.08 16.38
CA ILE A 201 -21.51 -47.93 15.38
C ILE A 201 -21.13 -49.29 16.01
N VAL A 202 -20.58 -49.30 17.22
CA VAL A 202 -20.22 -50.54 17.91
C VAL A 202 -21.45 -51.40 18.18
N ILE A 203 -22.53 -50.82 18.71
CA ILE A 203 -23.80 -51.54 18.94
C ILE A 203 -24.33 -52.11 17.63
N PHE A 204 -24.36 -51.32 16.56
CA PHE A 204 -24.80 -51.76 15.24
C PHE A 204 -23.95 -52.92 14.70
N CYS A 205 -22.63 -52.86 14.86
CA CYS A 205 -21.72 -53.94 14.49
C CYS A 205 -22.02 -55.22 15.29
N LEU A 206 -22.22 -55.10 16.60
CA LEU A 206 -22.54 -56.23 17.47
C LEU A 206 -23.90 -56.87 17.12
N GLU A 207 -24.93 -56.07 16.81
CA GLU A 207 -26.24 -56.57 16.37
C GLU A 207 -26.18 -57.30 15.02
N THR A 208 -25.21 -56.95 14.18
CA THR A 208 -25.04 -57.56 12.85
C THR A 208 -24.24 -58.88 12.92
N LEU A 209 -23.53 -59.15 14.03
CA LEU A 209 -22.78 -60.40 14.19
C LEU A 209 -23.73 -61.59 14.45
N PRO A 210 -23.61 -62.70 13.68
CA PRO A 210 -24.52 -63.84 13.78
C PRO A 210 -24.49 -64.52 15.16
N ASP A 211 -23.34 -64.52 15.84
CA ASP A 211 -23.17 -65.13 17.17
C ASP A 211 -24.02 -64.44 18.24
N PHE A 212 -24.17 -63.11 18.19
CA PHE A 212 -24.99 -62.34 19.14
C PHE A 212 -26.48 -62.35 18.81
N ARG A 213 -26.86 -62.59 17.54
CA ARG A 213 -28.27 -62.77 17.17
C ARG A 213 -28.84 -64.08 17.70
N LEU A 214 -28.04 -65.15 17.66
CA LEU A 214 -28.42 -66.47 18.16
C LEU A 214 -28.59 -66.49 19.69
N GLU A 215 -27.71 -65.84 20.46
CA GLU A 215 -27.86 -65.75 21.92
C GLU A 215 -29.09 -64.94 22.35
N LYS A 216 -29.47 -63.92 21.58
CA LYS A 216 -30.66 -63.10 21.87
C LYS A 216 -31.95 -63.88 21.56
N GLU A 217 -31.99 -64.62 20.45
CA GLU A 217 -33.13 -65.49 20.10
C GLU A 217 -33.28 -66.71 21.02
N MET A 218 -32.21 -67.24 21.62
CA MET A 218 -32.30 -68.36 22.58
C MET A 218 -32.72 -67.96 23.99
N ARG A 219 -32.76 -66.66 24.30
CA ARG A 219 -33.02 -66.12 25.65
C ARG A 219 -34.39 -65.43 25.78
N GLU A 220 -35.04 -65.16 24.66
CA GLU A 220 -36.45 -64.76 24.57
C GLU A 220 -37.36 -65.99 24.43
#